data_AF-A0A8J6DFZ7-F1
#
_entry.id   AF-A0A8J6DFZ7-F1
#
_cell.length_a   1.000
_cell.length_b   1.000
_cell.length_c   1.000
_cell.angle_alpha   90.00
_cell.angle_beta   90.00
_cell.angle_gamma   90.00
#
_symmetry.space_group_name_H-M   'P 1'
#
loop_
_entity.id
_entity.type
_entity.pdbx_description
1 polymer ?
#
loop_
_entity_poly.entity_id
_entity_poly.type
_entity_poly.pdbx_seq_one_letter_code
_entity_poly.pdbx_strand_id
1 'polypeptide(L)'
;MDIKEIRPGKNSKDFERAKAVRQKEDCCFTILYGNQFVLSTLSLAADSKEDAAKWLSGLKILHQEAMRASTPTIIESWLRKQIYSVDQTRRNSISLREVKTILPLVNFKVSSAKFLKDKFMEIGAHKDELSFEQFHLFYKKLMFEQQKSVSACLSKFASDAFLFPSFSPILDEFKKDSSVFILG
;
A
#
# COMPACT_ATOMS: atom_id res chain seq x y z
N MET A 1 -4.13 -7.33 -0.38
CA MET A 1 -4.89 -8.26 -1.25
C MET A 1 -5.21 -7.48 -2.49
N ASP A 2 -4.70 -7.93 -3.64
CA ASP A 2 -4.80 -7.18 -4.89
C ASP A 2 -5.62 -7.97 -5.90
N ILE A 3 -6.43 -7.26 -6.69
CA ILE A 3 -7.15 -7.86 -7.81
C ILE A 3 -6.12 -8.21 -8.90
N LYS A 4 -6.18 -9.45 -9.40
CA LYS A 4 -5.30 -9.95 -10.45
C LYS A 4 -6.01 -10.06 -11.79
N GLU A 5 -7.27 -10.49 -11.78
CA GLU A 5 -8.01 -10.74 -13.00
C GLU A 5 -9.52 -10.62 -12.76
N ILE A 6 -10.25 -10.15 -13.77
CA ILE A 6 -11.71 -10.05 -13.76
C ILE A 6 -12.23 -10.74 -15.03
N ARG A 7 -13.03 -11.80 -14.88
CA ARG A 7 -13.57 -12.60 -15.98
C ARG A 7 -15.09 -12.46 -16.10
N PRO A 8 -15.64 -12.00 -17.23
CA PRO A 8 -17.08 -11.95 -17.46
C PRO A 8 -17.65 -13.36 -17.69
N GLY A 9 -18.86 -13.63 -17.19
CA GLY A 9 -19.51 -14.93 -17.30
C GLY A 9 -19.29 -15.84 -16.10
N LYS A 10 -19.72 -17.09 -16.23
CA LYS A 10 -19.67 -18.12 -15.18
C LYS A 10 -18.33 -18.87 -15.20
N ASN A 11 -17.25 -18.19 -14.84
CA ASN A 11 -15.89 -18.75 -14.91
C ASN A 11 -15.43 -19.45 -13.61
N SER A 12 -16.36 -19.78 -12.72
CA SER A 12 -16.08 -20.44 -11.44
C SER A 12 -17.01 -21.62 -11.20
N LYS A 13 -16.48 -22.66 -10.56
CA LYS A 13 -17.24 -23.84 -10.11
C LYS A 13 -18.36 -23.47 -9.11
N ASP A 14 -18.31 -22.29 -8.51
CA ASP A 14 -19.39 -21.80 -7.63
C ASP A 14 -20.72 -21.64 -8.37
N PHE A 15 -20.68 -21.40 -9.69
CA PHE A 15 -21.88 -21.27 -10.51
C PHE A 15 -22.57 -22.60 -10.83
N GLU A 16 -21.93 -23.73 -10.55
CA GLU A 16 -22.51 -25.09 -10.68
C GLU A 16 -23.44 -25.44 -9.50
N ARG A 17 -23.46 -24.63 -8.44
CA ARG A 17 -24.36 -24.83 -7.29
C ARG A 17 -25.80 -24.48 -7.68
N ALA A 18 -26.76 -25.27 -7.21
CA ALA A 18 -28.17 -25.24 -7.64
C ALA A 18 -28.84 -23.83 -7.67
N LYS A 19 -28.45 -22.89 -6.80
CA LYS A 19 -28.95 -21.51 -6.80
C LYS A 19 -28.31 -20.61 -7.88
N ALA A 20 -27.06 -20.86 -8.24
CA ALA A 20 -26.28 -20.06 -9.19
C ALA A 20 -26.45 -20.53 -10.65
N VAL A 21 -26.90 -21.77 -10.87
CA VAL A 21 -27.22 -22.32 -12.19
C VAL A 21 -28.29 -21.48 -12.90
N ARG A 22 -29.29 -20.99 -12.15
CA ARG A 22 -30.42 -20.20 -12.68
C ARG A 22 -30.04 -18.78 -13.15
N GLN A 23 -28.88 -18.28 -12.75
CA GLN A 23 -28.44 -16.95 -13.14
C GLN A 23 -28.07 -16.91 -14.61
N LYS A 24 -28.36 -15.81 -15.30
CA LYS A 24 -27.95 -15.66 -16.71
C LYS A 24 -26.45 -15.38 -16.77
N GLU A 25 -25.78 -15.98 -17.75
CA GLU A 25 -24.32 -15.89 -17.89
C GLU A 25 -23.84 -14.45 -18.08
N ASP A 26 -24.59 -13.65 -18.84
CA ASP A 26 -24.32 -12.24 -19.11
C ASP A 26 -24.53 -11.32 -17.90
N CYS A 27 -25.14 -11.82 -16.82
CA CYS A 27 -25.30 -11.13 -15.55
C CYS A 27 -24.21 -11.52 -14.52
N CYS A 28 -23.34 -12.47 -14.86
CA CYS A 28 -22.34 -13.03 -13.94
C CYS A 28 -20.93 -12.57 -14.28
N PHE A 29 -20.08 -12.49 -13.26
CA PHE A 29 -18.64 -12.30 -13.44
C PHE A 29 -17.87 -12.86 -12.24
N THR A 30 -16.57 -13.06 -12.44
CA THR A 30 -15.66 -13.64 -11.45
C THR A 30 -14.46 -12.72 -11.25
N ILE A 31 -14.08 -12.48 -9.99
CA ILE A 31 -12.89 -11.72 -9.61
C ILE A 31 -11.88 -12.66 -8.98
N LEU A 32 -10.67 -12.67 -9.52
CA LEU A 32 -9.52 -13.35 -8.93
C LEU A 32 -8.68 -12.33 -8.16
N TYR A 33 -8.45 -12.58 -6.89
CA TYR A 33 -7.71 -11.68 -6.00
C TYR A 33 -6.77 -12.47 -5.09
N GLY A 34 -5.68 -11.85 -4.65
CA GLY A 34 -4.72 -12.48 -3.75
C GLY A 34 -3.27 -12.22 -4.12
N ASN A 35 -2.38 -13.09 -3.64
CA ASN A 35 -0.97 -13.06 -4.00
C ASN A 35 -0.72 -13.95 -5.23
N GLN A 36 0.42 -13.79 -5.90
CA GLN A 36 0.78 -14.59 -7.09
C GLN A 36 0.65 -16.10 -6.86
N PHE A 37 0.92 -16.57 -5.63
CA PHE A 37 0.93 -17.98 -5.28
C PHE A 37 -0.36 -18.47 -4.60
N VAL A 38 -1.24 -17.57 -4.17
CA VAL A 38 -2.51 -17.90 -3.50
C VAL A 38 -3.59 -16.98 -4.02
N LEU A 39 -4.35 -17.48 -4.99
CA LEU A 39 -5.48 -16.79 -5.59
C LEU A 39 -6.79 -17.29 -4.98
N SER A 40 -7.60 -16.35 -4.52
CA SER A 40 -8.99 -16.58 -4.14
C SER A 40 -9.92 -16.11 -5.26
N THR A 41 -11.06 -16.78 -5.37
CA THR A 41 -12.06 -16.53 -6.41
C THR A 41 -13.33 -15.99 -5.76
N LEU A 42 -13.83 -14.86 -6.26
CA LEU A 42 -15.11 -14.29 -5.87
C LEU A 42 -16.07 -14.34 -7.06
N SER A 43 -17.16 -15.08 -6.90
CA SER A 43 -18.18 -15.30 -7.93
C SER A 43 -19.39 -14.40 -7.66
N LEU A 44 -19.74 -13.53 -8.62
CA LEU A 44 -20.78 -12.50 -8.46
C LEU A 44 -21.83 -12.61 -9.56
N ALA A 45 -23.08 -12.33 -9.21
CA ALA A 45 -24.20 -12.19 -10.14
C ALA A 45 -24.90 -10.86 -9.86
N ALA A 46 -25.06 -10.03 -10.88
CA ALA A 46 -25.79 -8.78 -10.81
C ALA A 46 -27.27 -8.99 -11.15
N ASP A 47 -28.12 -8.03 -10.78
CA ASP A 47 -29.57 -8.09 -11.01
C ASP A 47 -29.95 -7.95 -12.50
N SER A 48 -29.07 -7.35 -13.31
CA SER A 48 -29.24 -7.17 -14.75
C SER A 48 -27.92 -7.29 -15.51
N LYS A 49 -28.01 -7.54 -16.82
CA LYS A 49 -26.87 -7.54 -17.74
C LYS A 49 -26.20 -6.17 -17.78
N GLU A 50 -27.01 -5.12 -17.76
CA GLU A 50 -26.55 -3.74 -17.79
C GLU A 50 -25.72 -3.41 -16.55
N ASP A 51 -26.16 -3.88 -15.37
CA ASP A 51 -25.42 -3.67 -14.13
C ASP A 51 -24.14 -4.51 -14.08
N ALA A 52 -24.17 -5.76 -14.55
CA ALA A 52 -22.96 -6.57 -14.71
C ALA A 52 -21.93 -5.86 -15.63
N ALA A 53 -22.39 -5.28 -16.74
CA ALA A 53 -21.54 -4.54 -17.66
C ALA A 53 -20.92 -3.28 -17.01
N LYS A 54 -21.71 -2.52 -16.22
CA LYS A 54 -21.20 -1.37 -15.45
C LYS A 54 -20.14 -1.79 -14.42
N TRP A 55 -20.39 -2.86 -13.67
CA TRP A 55 -19.43 -3.39 -12.70
C TRP A 55 -18.12 -3.81 -13.37
N LEU A 56 -18.21 -4.56 -14.47
CA LEU A 56 -17.04 -4.98 -15.24
C LEU A 56 -16.25 -3.80 -15.78
N SER A 57 -16.93 -2.77 -16.30
CA SER A 57 -16.29 -1.56 -16.81
C SER A 57 -15.60 -0.78 -15.68
N GLY A 58 -16.32 -0.49 -14.60
CA GLY A 58 -15.80 0.26 -13.45
C GLY A 58 -14.62 -0.44 -12.78
N LEU A 59 -14.70 -1.76 -12.58
CA LEU A 59 -13.60 -2.54 -12.00
C LEU A 59 -12.37 -2.58 -12.90
N LYS A 60 -12.53 -2.65 -14.22
CA LYS A 60 -11.41 -2.57 -15.17
C LYS A 60 -10.72 -1.22 -15.13
N ILE A 61 -11.49 -0.13 -15.09
CA ILE A 61 -10.96 1.24 -14.98
C ILE A 61 -10.19 1.38 -13.67
N LEU A 62 -10.83 1.05 -12.54
CA LEU A 62 -10.19 1.12 -11.22
C LEU A 62 -8.93 0.26 -11.12
N HIS A 63 -8.94 -0.94 -11.74
CA HIS A 63 -7.76 -1.79 -11.78
C HIS A 63 -6.61 -1.14 -12.56
N GLN A 64 -6.91 -0.55 -13.73
CA GLN A 64 -5.90 0.17 -14.51
C GLN A 64 -5.37 1.42 -13.80
N GLU A 65 -6.25 2.19 -13.16
CA GLU A 65 -5.86 3.35 -12.37
C GLU A 65 -4.99 2.95 -11.17
N ALA A 66 -5.34 1.87 -10.47
CA ALA A 66 -4.54 1.35 -9.37
C ALA A 66 -3.14 0.88 -9.82
N MET A 67 -3.03 0.29 -11.03
CA MET A 67 -1.73 -0.10 -11.61
C MET A 67 -0.89 1.09 -12.08
N ARG A 68 -1.54 2.18 -12.51
CA ARG A 68 -0.88 3.42 -12.94
C ARG A 68 -0.67 4.40 -11.79
N ALA A 69 -1.15 4.08 -10.60
CA ALA A 69 -1.03 4.95 -9.44
C ALA A 69 0.44 5.26 -9.18
N SER A 70 0.76 6.54 -9.07
CA SER A 70 2.09 6.98 -8.71
C SER A 70 2.44 6.50 -7.29
N THR A 71 3.73 6.28 -7.02
CA THR A 71 4.21 5.87 -5.69
C THR A 71 3.67 6.72 -4.52
N PRO A 72 3.49 8.07 -4.62
CA PRO A 72 2.88 8.86 -3.53
C PRO A 72 1.43 8.46 -3.27
N THR A 73 0.67 8.20 -4.34
CA THR A 73 -0.74 7.77 -4.26
C THR A 73 -0.84 6.39 -3.62
N ILE A 74 0.09 5.50 -3.94
CA ILE A 74 0.19 4.16 -3.34
C ILE A 74 0.51 4.28 -1.84
N ILE A 75 1.49 5.11 -1.48
CA ILE A 75 1.88 5.35 -0.08
C ILE A 75 0.70 5.96 0.70
N GLU A 76 0.03 6.97 0.17
CA GLU A 76 -1.12 7.58 0.83
C GLU A 76 -2.26 6.57 1.03
N SER A 77 -2.57 5.78 0.00
CA SER A 77 -3.57 4.71 0.08
C SER A 77 -3.19 3.66 1.11
N TRP A 78 -1.90 3.32 1.21
CA TRP A 78 -1.38 2.41 2.21
C TRP A 78 -1.50 3.00 3.63
N LEU A 79 -1.17 4.28 3.83
CA LEU A 79 -1.31 4.97 5.11
C LEU A 79 -2.76 5.00 5.59
N ARG A 80 -3.72 5.26 4.68
CA ARG A 80 -5.16 5.19 4.99
C ARG A 80 -5.55 3.79 5.46
N LYS A 81 -5.11 2.75 4.76
CA LYS A 81 -5.35 1.34 5.15
C LYS A 81 -4.76 1.02 6.52
N GLN A 82 -3.59 1.58 6.87
CA GLN A 82 -3.02 1.39 8.20
C GLN A 82 -3.92 1.97 9.29
N ILE A 83 -4.39 3.22 9.13
CA ILE A 83 -5.31 3.84 10.10
C ILE A 83 -6.58 3.00 10.23
N TYR A 84 -7.20 2.59 9.12
CA TYR A 84 -8.42 1.75 9.18
C TYR A 84 -8.21 0.38 9.83
N SER A 85 -7.01 -0.18 9.73
CA SER A 85 -6.70 -1.49 10.34
C SER A 85 -6.60 -1.44 11.86
N VAL A 86 -6.24 -0.29 12.43
CA VAL A 86 -6.01 -0.12 13.87
C VAL A 86 -7.10 0.72 14.56
N ASP A 87 -7.74 1.63 13.82
CA ASP A 87 -8.79 2.52 14.32
C ASP A 87 -10.15 1.79 14.40
N GLN A 88 -10.30 0.99 15.46
CA GLN A 88 -11.55 0.29 15.79
C GLN A 88 -12.71 1.26 16.08
N THR A 89 -12.38 2.51 16.40
CA THR A 89 -13.32 3.56 16.83
C THR A 89 -13.76 4.49 15.71
N ARG A 90 -13.22 4.34 14.49
CA ARG A 90 -13.46 5.22 13.34
C ARG A 90 -13.29 6.71 13.64
N ARG A 91 -12.30 7.06 14.47
CA ARG A 91 -11.93 8.45 14.78
C ARG A 91 -11.22 9.14 13.61
N ASN A 92 -10.78 8.39 12.60
CA ASN A 92 -9.95 8.87 11.49
C ASN A 92 -8.62 9.50 11.98
N SER A 93 -8.10 8.93 13.06
CA SER A 93 -6.89 9.36 13.75
C SER A 93 -6.16 8.15 14.33
N ILE A 94 -4.90 8.33 14.66
CA ILE A 94 -4.03 7.27 15.13
C ILE A 94 -3.26 7.70 16.38
N SER A 95 -3.34 6.89 17.42
CA SER A 95 -2.65 7.11 18.69
C SER A 95 -1.20 6.61 18.66
N LEU A 96 -0.38 7.12 19.58
CA LEU A 96 0.99 6.65 19.77
C LEU A 96 1.08 5.12 20.01
N ARG A 97 0.07 4.54 20.66
CA ARG A 97 0.00 3.07 20.88
C ARG A 97 -0.20 2.33 19.57
N GLU A 98 -1.13 2.79 18.74
CA GLU A 98 -1.43 2.18 17.43
C GLU A 98 -0.25 2.36 16.46
N VAL A 99 0.40 3.53 16.43
CA VAL A 99 1.60 3.75 15.60
C VAL A 99 2.71 2.74 15.91
N LYS A 100 2.93 2.39 17.19
CA LYS A 100 3.91 1.38 17.57
C LYS A 100 3.61 -0.01 17.01
N THR A 101 2.35 -0.31 16.70
CA THR A 101 1.96 -1.58 16.07
C THR A 101 2.18 -1.57 14.55
N ILE A 102 2.09 -0.40 13.92
CA ILE A 102 2.24 -0.23 12.47
C ILE A 102 3.71 -0.10 12.04
N LEU A 103 4.56 0.57 12.84
CA LEU A 103 5.97 0.79 12.48
C LEU A 103 6.76 -0.49 12.17
N PRO A 104 6.60 -1.61 12.89
CA PRO A 104 7.23 -2.88 12.53
C PRO A 104 6.82 -3.40 11.15
N LEU A 105 5.59 -3.14 10.70
CA LEU A 105 5.08 -3.59 9.39
C LEU A 105 5.80 -2.89 8.22
N VAL A 106 6.42 -1.73 8.47
CA VAL A 106 7.27 -1.02 7.51
C VAL A 106 8.76 -1.20 7.78
N ASN A 107 9.12 -2.25 8.52
CA ASN A 107 10.50 -2.55 8.92
C ASN A 107 11.18 -1.40 9.68
N PHE A 108 10.39 -0.51 10.31
CA PHE A 108 10.95 0.59 11.09
C PHE A 108 11.17 0.14 12.54
N LYS A 109 12.43 0.07 12.96
CA LYS A 109 12.80 -0.21 14.35
C LYS A 109 12.69 1.06 15.18
N VAL A 110 11.75 1.04 16.13
CA VAL A 110 11.54 2.15 17.07
C VAL A 110 12.71 2.18 18.05
N SER A 111 13.53 3.22 17.99
CA SER A 111 14.74 3.37 18.81
C SER A 111 14.41 3.54 20.29
N SER A 112 13.37 4.33 20.61
CA SER A 112 12.82 4.46 21.96
C SER A 112 11.40 5.04 21.94
N ALA A 113 10.63 4.82 23.02
CA ALA A 113 9.33 5.48 23.18
C ALA A 113 9.46 7.01 23.27
N LYS A 114 10.60 7.52 23.77
CA LYS A 114 10.91 8.95 23.83
C LYS A 114 11.04 9.54 22.43
N PHE A 115 11.76 8.86 21.54
CA PHE A 115 11.92 9.29 20.15
C PHE A 115 10.56 9.50 19.44
N LEU A 116 9.63 8.56 19.60
CA LEU A 116 8.30 8.72 19.00
C LEU A 116 7.52 9.88 19.59
N LYS A 117 7.59 10.08 20.92
CA LYS A 117 6.95 11.22 21.57
C LYS A 117 7.50 12.55 21.09
N ASP A 118 8.83 12.65 20.95
CA ASP A 118 9.50 13.84 20.44
C ASP A 118 9.03 14.12 18.99
N LYS A 119 8.95 13.09 18.14
CA LYS A 119 8.43 13.23 16.77
C LYS A 119 6.93 13.58 16.71
N PHE A 120 6.12 13.11 17.64
CA PHE A 120 4.70 13.51 17.74
C PHE A 120 4.59 14.99 18.10
N MET A 121 5.41 15.48 19.04
CA MET A 121 5.46 16.89 19.40
C MET A 121 5.91 17.77 18.23
N GLU A 122 6.91 17.33 17.44
CA GLU A 122 7.36 18.03 16.23
C GLU A 122 6.27 18.20 15.15
N ILE A 123 5.25 17.34 15.16
CA ILE A 123 4.12 17.36 14.23
C ILE A 123 2.91 18.11 14.83
N GLY A 124 3.00 18.56 16.08
CA GLY A 124 1.90 19.22 16.78
C GLY A 124 0.78 18.25 17.17
N ALA A 125 1.13 17.00 17.51
CA ALA A 125 0.16 16.03 18.00
C ALA A 125 -0.53 16.53 19.27
N HIS A 126 -1.85 16.35 19.35
CA HIS A 126 -2.62 16.66 20.56
C HIS A 126 -2.98 15.36 21.27
N LYS A 127 -2.73 15.27 22.58
CA LYS A 127 -3.02 14.08 23.40
C LYS A 127 -2.47 12.75 22.84
N ASP A 128 -1.24 12.77 22.31
CA ASP A 128 -0.59 11.58 21.71
C ASP A 128 -1.38 10.97 20.53
N GLU A 129 -2.12 11.80 19.80
CA GLU A 129 -2.99 11.42 18.70
C GLU A 129 -2.67 12.26 17.44
N LEU A 130 -2.60 11.60 16.28
CA LEU A 130 -2.36 12.22 14.99
C LEU A 130 -3.61 12.06 14.13
N SER A 131 -4.10 13.16 13.54
CA SER A 131 -5.03 13.10 12.42
C SER A 131 -4.39 12.41 11.20
N PHE A 132 -5.19 12.05 10.20
CA PHE A 132 -4.67 11.49 8.95
C PHE A 132 -3.56 12.36 8.31
N GLU A 133 -3.77 13.68 8.24
CA GLU A 133 -2.80 14.63 7.66
C GLU A 133 -1.50 14.66 8.46
N GLN A 134 -1.61 14.69 9.78
CA GLN A 134 -0.45 14.66 10.67
C GLN A 134 0.30 13.33 10.60
N PHE A 135 -0.40 12.21 10.50
CA PHE A 135 0.21 10.89 10.33
C PHE A 135 0.95 10.77 8.99
N HIS A 136 0.37 11.30 7.92
CA HIS A 136 1.03 11.37 6.62
C HIS A 136 2.33 12.19 6.70
N LEU A 137 2.28 13.38 7.32
CA LEU A 137 3.46 14.22 7.51
C LEU A 137 4.52 13.53 8.38
N PHE A 138 4.09 12.88 9.47
CA PHE A 138 4.95 12.09 10.35
C PHE A 138 5.68 11.00 9.57
N TYR A 139 4.96 10.19 8.78
CA TYR A 139 5.54 9.13 7.96
C TYR A 139 6.54 9.68 6.94
N LYS A 140 6.21 10.78 6.25
CA LYS A 140 7.10 11.42 5.28
C LYS A 140 8.41 11.87 5.92
N LYS A 141 8.36 12.54 7.08
CA LYS A 141 9.58 12.95 7.81
C LYS A 141 10.40 11.74 8.23
N LEU A 142 9.75 10.71 8.76
CA LEU A 142 10.41 9.49 9.24
C LEU A 142 11.16 8.76 8.12
N MET A 143 10.53 8.60 6.95
CA MET A 143 11.14 7.97 5.79
C MET A 143 12.26 8.83 5.20
N PHE A 144 12.11 10.16 5.17
CA PHE A 144 13.15 11.07 4.71
C PHE A 144 14.42 11.00 5.58
N GLU A 145 14.28 10.96 6.91
CA GLU A 145 15.41 10.80 7.83
C GLU A 145 16.13 9.46 7.64
N GLN A 146 15.38 8.37 7.45
CA GLN A 146 15.92 7.04 7.13
C GLN A 146 16.68 7.06 5.81
N GLN A 147 16.10 7.63 4.75
CA GLN A 147 16.76 7.75 3.44
C GLN A 147 18.05 8.57 3.53
N LYS A 148 18.04 9.67 4.28
CA LYS A 148 19.24 10.49 4.48
C LYS A 148 20.35 9.68 5.17
N SER A 149 20.01 8.91 6.20
CA SER A 149 20.95 8.01 6.88
C SER A 149 21.53 6.94 5.94
N VAL A 150 20.68 6.28 5.15
CA VAL A 150 21.09 5.29 4.14
C VAL A 150 21.98 5.93 3.08
N SER A 151 21.61 7.10 2.55
CA SER A 151 22.41 7.81 1.54
C SER A 151 23.78 8.24 2.06
N ALA A 152 23.86 8.70 3.31
CA ALA A 152 25.12 9.03 3.97
C ALA A 152 25.99 7.78 4.16
N CYS A 153 25.38 6.66 4.59
CA CYS A 153 26.06 5.38 4.71
C CYS A 153 26.60 4.89 3.36
N LEU A 154 25.77 4.94 2.30
CA LEU A 154 26.18 4.57 0.94
C LEU A 154 27.29 5.48 0.41
N SER A 155 27.26 6.79 0.72
CA SER A 155 28.32 7.71 0.31
C SER A 155 29.65 7.41 1.01
N LYS A 156 29.61 7.04 2.29
CA LYS A 156 30.78 6.61 3.06
C LYS A 156 31.30 5.26 2.56
N PHE A 157 30.40 4.33 2.27
CA PHE A 157 30.77 3.05 1.69
C PHE A 157 31.35 3.22 0.28
N ALA A 158 30.83 4.15 -0.52
CA ALA A 158 31.38 4.49 -1.83
C ALA A 158 32.77 5.14 -1.73
N SER A 159 33.00 6.02 -0.75
CA SER A 159 34.34 6.56 -0.49
C SER A 159 35.33 5.47 -0.07
N ASP A 160 34.88 4.49 0.72
CA ASP A 160 35.68 3.34 1.12
C ASP A 160 35.85 2.32 -0.03
N ALA A 161 34.85 2.20 -0.91
CA ALA A 161 34.83 1.31 -2.08
C ALA A 161 35.58 1.86 -3.30
N PHE A 162 36.20 3.05 -3.22
CA PHE A 162 37.28 3.41 -4.16
C PHE A 162 38.44 2.38 -4.15
N LEU A 163 38.48 1.49 -3.15
CA LEU A 163 39.36 0.32 -3.10
C LEU A 163 38.84 -0.91 -3.89
N PHE A 164 37.58 -0.94 -4.34
CA PHE A 164 36.97 -2.07 -5.06
C PHE A 164 36.01 -1.60 -6.21
N PRO A 165 36.54 -1.43 -7.44
CA PRO A 165 35.80 -0.87 -8.60
C PRO A 165 34.50 -1.59 -9.00
N SER A 166 34.35 -2.87 -8.61
CA SER A 166 33.19 -3.70 -8.93
C SER A 166 31.89 -3.28 -8.24
N PHE A 167 31.96 -2.46 -7.18
CA PHE A 167 30.78 -2.00 -6.45
C PHE A 167 30.17 -0.69 -6.98
N SER A 168 30.88 0.04 -7.85
CA SER A 168 30.39 1.31 -8.40
C SER A 168 29.07 1.19 -9.19
N PRO A 169 28.83 0.17 -10.03
CA PRO A 169 27.58 0.07 -10.80
C PRO A 169 26.36 -0.21 -9.92
N ILE A 170 26.55 -0.95 -8.83
CA ILE A 170 25.51 -1.31 -7.86
C ILE A 170 25.06 -0.05 -7.09
N LEU A 171 26.01 0.83 -6.72
CA LEU A 171 25.72 2.09 -6.04
C LEU A 171 24.96 3.07 -6.94
N ASP A 172 25.29 3.11 -8.23
CA ASP A 172 24.58 3.94 -9.20
C ASP A 172 23.16 3.42 -9.49
N GLU A 173 22.96 2.10 -9.52
CA GLU A 173 21.64 1.48 -9.65
C GLU A 173 20.76 1.74 -8.42
N PHE A 174 21.32 1.62 -7.21
CA PHE A 174 20.62 1.99 -5.96
C PHE A 174 20.25 3.48 -5.92
N LYS A 175 21.12 4.38 -6.37
CA LYS A 175 20.79 5.82 -6.48
C LYS A 175 19.69 6.08 -7.51
N LYS A 176 19.67 5.32 -8.61
CA LYS A 176 18.65 5.42 -9.66
C LYS A 176 17.28 4.93 -9.19
N ASP A 177 17.21 3.83 -8.45
CA ASP A 177 15.96 3.36 -7.81
C ASP A 177 15.52 4.25 -6.63
N SER A 178 16.48 4.88 -5.94
CA SER A 178 16.21 5.87 -4.90
C SER A 178 15.82 7.25 -5.46
N SER A 179 15.82 7.45 -6.78
CA SER A 179 15.41 8.71 -7.44
C SER A 179 13.90 8.98 -7.38
N VAL A 180 13.15 8.11 -6.70
CA VAL A 180 11.74 8.31 -6.40
C VAL A 180 11.64 9.25 -5.16
N PHE A 181 11.57 10.55 -5.48
CA PHE A 181 11.26 11.74 -4.64
C PHE A 181 12.43 12.58 -4.10
N ILE A 182 13.08 13.31 -5.00
CA ILE A 182 13.32 14.75 -4.77
C ILE A 182 12.63 15.49 -5.92
N LEU A 183 11.39 15.91 -5.69
CA LEU A 183 10.86 17.09 -6.38
C LEU A 183 10.82 18.19 -5.32
N GLY A 184 11.51 19.28 -5.63
CA GLY A 184 11.30 20.57 -4.97
C GLY A 184 9.88 21.06 -5.16
#